data_AF-A0A081D7W0-F1
#
_entry.id   AF-A0A081D7W0-F1
#
_cell.length_a   1.000
_cell.length_b   1.000
_cell.length_c   1.000
_cell.angle_alpha   90.00
_cell.angle_beta   90.00
_cell.angle_gamma   90.00
#
_symmetry.space_group_name_H-M   'P 1'
#
loop_
_entity.id
_entity.type
_entity.pdbx_description
1 polymer ?
#
loop_
_entity_poly.entity_id
_entity_poly.type
_entity_poly.pdbx_seq_one_letter_code
_entity_poly.pdbx_strand_id
1 'polypeptide(L)'
;MAAGMASGFVAGTAQEGNNESNDLHKSQGVAVLNFDAAAAKTAMGKKIKADDLTTVEGIGPKIAELFHNNNIKTWHSLSTSSIEERRNVLNSGGKRFEIHNPESWALQAGMAFDGKWKELAKWQDEHKGGRM
;
A
#
# COMPACT_ATOMS: atom_id res chain seq x y z
N MET A 1 33.50 60.94 32.88
CA MET A 1 33.56 61.52 31.52
C MET A 1 34.35 60.56 30.64
N ALA A 2 33.77 60.19 29.48
CA ALA A 2 34.34 59.77 28.17
C ALA A 2 35.74 59.13 28.07
N ALA A 3 36.12 58.29 27.10
CA ALA A 3 35.52 57.58 25.97
C ALA A 3 36.69 56.86 25.23
N GLY A 4 36.39 55.92 24.32
CA GLY A 4 37.29 55.38 23.28
C GLY A 4 37.31 53.84 23.26
N MET A 5 36.60 53.12 22.36
CA MET A 5 36.84 52.89 20.91
C MET A 5 38.17 52.14 20.66
N ALA A 6 38.29 51.04 19.89
CA ALA A 6 37.50 50.53 18.78
C ALA A 6 37.80 49.03 18.46
N SER A 7 36.99 48.47 17.55
CA SER A 7 37.28 47.39 16.56
C SER A 7 37.44 45.96 17.10
N GLY A 8 36.74 44.92 16.62
CA GLY A 8 36.03 44.70 15.38
C GLY A 8 36.57 43.42 14.72
N PHE A 9 35.86 42.30 14.83
CA PHE A 9 35.99 41.17 13.89
C PHE A 9 34.73 40.30 13.92
N VAL A 10 34.27 39.94 12.72
CA VAL A 10 33.08 39.15 12.40
C VAL A 10 33.52 37.78 11.87
N ALA A 11 32.89 36.71 12.37
CA ALA A 11 32.73 35.42 11.68
C ALA A 11 31.73 34.60 12.52
N GLY A 12 30.55 34.19 12.05
CA GLY A 12 30.18 33.82 10.71
C GLY A 12 30.40 32.32 10.50
N THR A 13 29.30 31.57 10.59
CA THR A 13 29.03 30.29 9.91
C THR A 13 29.86 29.06 10.29
N ALA A 14 29.19 28.07 10.87
CA ALA A 14 29.52 26.67 10.65
C ALA A 14 28.38 26.05 9.83
N GLN A 15 28.66 25.75 8.57
CA GLN A 15 27.88 24.85 7.70
C GLN A 15 28.83 23.81 7.10
N GLU A 16 28.25 22.66 6.77
CA GLU A 16 28.68 21.69 5.76
C GLU A 16 29.78 20.68 6.13
N GLY A 17 29.33 19.53 6.63
CA GLY A 17 29.98 18.24 6.40
C GLY A 17 29.04 17.40 5.53
N ASN A 18 29.33 17.39 4.24
CA ASN A 18 28.61 16.69 3.19
C ASN A 18 28.68 15.17 3.35
N ASN A 19 27.56 14.47 3.11
CA ASN A 19 27.63 13.20 2.40
C ASN A 19 26.42 13.04 1.50
N GLU A 20 26.60 13.55 0.28
CA GLU A 20 25.73 13.35 -0.86
C GLU A 20 25.97 11.92 -1.36
N SER A 21 25.13 10.97 -0.93
CA SER A 21 24.97 9.71 -1.64
C SER A 21 23.72 9.82 -2.50
N ASN A 22 23.99 10.15 -3.75
CA ASN A 22 23.06 10.10 -4.87
C ASN A 22 22.65 8.65 -5.12
N ASP A 23 21.60 8.20 -4.44
CA ASP A 23 20.82 7.04 -4.84
C ASP A 23 19.37 7.49 -5.04
N LEU A 24 19.10 7.90 -6.27
CA LEU A 24 17.77 8.12 -6.83
C LEU A 24 16.99 6.80 -6.86
N HIS A 25 16.53 6.32 -5.70
CA HIS A 25 15.35 5.48 -5.61
C HIS A 25 14.23 6.32 -5.04
N LYS A 26 13.29 6.64 -5.91
CA LYS A 26 11.98 7.24 -5.65
C LYS A 26 11.34 6.54 -4.45
N SER A 27 11.59 7.05 -3.25
CA SER A 27 11.03 6.57 -1.99
C SER A 27 9.55 6.96 -1.98
N GLN A 28 8.71 6.10 -2.54
CA GLN A 28 7.34 6.01 -2.11
C GLN A 28 7.38 5.23 -0.80
N GLY A 29 6.89 5.86 0.27
CA GLY A 29 7.08 5.47 1.67
C GLY A 29 7.09 3.96 1.90
N VAL A 30 8.12 3.49 2.60
CA VAL A 30 8.31 2.09 2.97
C VAL A 30 7.21 1.70 3.96
N ALA A 31 6.03 1.40 3.42
CA ALA A 31 4.91 0.92 4.20
C ALA A 31 5.32 -0.44 4.77
N VAL A 32 5.54 -0.50 6.09
CA VAL A 32 5.95 -1.72 6.78
C VAL A 32 4.83 -2.74 6.61
N LEU A 33 5.12 -3.81 5.87
CA LEU A 33 4.19 -4.92 5.69
C LEU A 33 4.07 -5.68 7.02
N ASN A 34 2.96 -5.50 7.73
CA ASN A 34 2.65 -6.22 8.97
C ASN A 34 2.07 -7.61 8.68
N PHE A 35 2.71 -8.35 7.79
CA PHE A 35 2.21 -9.64 7.34
C PHE A 35 2.60 -10.77 8.29
N ASP A 36 1.62 -11.29 9.03
CA ASP A 36 1.73 -12.55 9.76
C ASP A 36 1.02 -13.70 9.01
N ALA A 37 1.82 -14.55 8.35
CA ALA A 37 1.33 -15.71 7.62
C ALA A 37 0.64 -16.76 8.51
N ALA A 38 1.05 -16.89 9.78
CA ALA A 38 0.46 -17.84 10.72
C ALA A 38 -0.91 -17.36 11.20
N ALA A 39 -1.04 -16.07 11.51
CA ALA A 39 -2.32 -15.44 11.81
C ALA A 39 -3.27 -15.50 10.60
N ALA A 40 -2.77 -15.20 9.40
CA ALA A 40 -3.53 -15.30 8.15
C ALA A 40 -4.08 -16.72 7.93
N LYS A 41 -3.22 -17.74 8.07
CA LYS A 41 -3.63 -19.15 7.94
C LYS A 41 -4.66 -19.55 8.98
N THR A 42 -4.52 -19.07 10.22
CA THR A 42 -5.44 -19.39 11.31
C THR A 42 -6.82 -18.75 11.12
N ALA A 43 -6.87 -17.49 10.66
CA ALA A 43 -8.14 -16.78 10.46
C ALA A 43 -8.87 -17.18 9.18
N MET A 44 -8.14 -17.36 8.06
CA MET A 44 -8.72 -17.66 6.76
C MET A 44 -8.81 -19.16 6.44
N GLY A 45 -8.15 -20.01 7.25
CA GLY A 45 -8.08 -21.45 7.01
C GLY A 45 -7.24 -21.88 5.79
N LYS A 46 -6.60 -20.93 5.09
CA LYS A 46 -5.79 -21.17 3.88
C LYS A 46 -4.40 -20.55 3.99
N LYS A 47 -3.42 -21.13 3.30
CA LYS A 47 -2.07 -20.57 3.25
C LYS A 47 -2.08 -19.34 2.33
N ILE A 48 -1.93 -18.16 2.91
CA ILE A 48 -1.82 -16.89 2.19
C ILE A 48 -0.34 -16.55 2.02
N LYS A 49 0.03 -16.03 0.86
CA LYS A 49 1.36 -15.45 0.63
C LYS A 49 1.28 -13.94 0.84
N ALA A 50 2.39 -13.33 1.25
CA ALA A 50 2.51 -11.88 1.28
C ALA A 50 2.14 -11.33 -0.11
N ASP A 51 1.37 -10.24 -0.13
CA ASP A 51 0.95 -9.55 -1.36
C ASP A 51 0.09 -10.39 -2.31
N ASP A 52 -0.47 -11.50 -1.83
CA ASP A 52 -1.38 -12.31 -2.61
C ASP A 52 -2.75 -11.62 -2.74
N LEU A 53 -2.96 -10.92 -3.86
CA LEU A 53 -4.21 -10.21 -4.14
C LEU A 53 -5.43 -11.13 -4.17
N THR A 54 -5.25 -12.45 -4.38
CA THR A 54 -6.36 -13.43 -4.38
C THR A 54 -6.95 -13.68 -2.99
N THR A 55 -6.34 -13.10 -1.97
CA THR A 55 -6.86 -13.04 -0.60
C THR A 55 -8.14 -12.19 -0.53
N VAL A 56 -8.25 -11.18 -1.39
CA VAL A 56 -9.39 -10.27 -1.49
C VAL A 56 -10.55 -10.98 -2.20
N GLU A 57 -11.75 -10.89 -1.62
CA GLU A 57 -12.93 -11.53 -2.21
C GLU A 57 -13.31 -10.83 -3.52
N GLY A 58 -13.60 -11.62 -4.55
CA GLY A 58 -13.86 -11.10 -5.90
C GLY A 58 -12.60 -10.91 -6.74
N ILE A 59 -11.38 -10.96 -6.17
CA ILE A 59 -10.13 -11.01 -6.93
C ILE A 59 -9.74 -12.46 -7.16
N GLY A 60 -10.07 -12.97 -8.36
CA GLY A 60 -9.55 -14.25 -8.83
C GLY A 60 -8.13 -14.15 -9.39
N PRO A 61 -7.47 -15.29 -9.71
CA PRO A 61 -6.11 -15.31 -10.26
C PRO A 61 -5.96 -14.45 -11.53
N LYS A 62 -6.97 -14.42 -12.40
CA LYS A 62 -6.97 -13.58 -13.62
C LYS A 62 -7.01 -12.09 -13.32
N ILE A 63 -7.75 -11.68 -12.28
CA ILE A 63 -7.85 -10.27 -11.89
C ILE A 63 -6.54 -9.84 -11.22
N ALA A 64 -5.96 -10.70 -10.38
CA ALA A 64 -4.63 -10.48 -9.82
C ALA A 64 -3.57 -10.30 -10.92
N GLU A 65 -3.58 -11.13 -11.96
CA GLU A 65 -2.71 -10.96 -13.12
C GLU A 65 -2.90 -9.62 -13.83
N LEU A 66 -4.15 -9.18 -14.04
CA LEU A 66 -4.44 -7.86 -14.63
C LEU A 66 -3.86 -6.72 -13.78
N PHE A 67 -4.01 -6.79 -12.46
CA PHE A 67 -3.42 -5.81 -11.54
C PHE A 67 -1.89 -5.84 -11.59
N HIS A 68 -1.28 -7.03 -11.62
CA HIS A 68 0.17 -7.17 -11.73
C HIS A 68 0.72 -6.53 -13.02
N ASN A 69 -0.01 -6.68 -14.13
CA ASN A 69 0.31 -6.04 -15.41
C ASN A 69 0.21 -4.51 -15.34
N ASN A 70 -0.61 -3.97 -14.44
CA ASN A 70 -0.78 -2.55 -14.18
C ASN A 70 0.09 -2.05 -13.01
N ASN A 71 1.15 -2.77 -12.63
CA ASN A 71 2.06 -2.44 -11.52
C ASN A 71 1.43 -2.45 -10.11
N ILE A 72 0.20 -2.95 -9.98
CA ILE A 72 -0.46 -3.15 -8.68
C ILE A 72 -0.19 -4.59 -8.26
N LYS A 73 0.90 -4.81 -7.51
CA LYS A 73 1.37 -6.15 -7.13
C LYS A 73 1.23 -6.45 -5.64
N THR A 74 0.94 -5.44 -4.82
CA THR A 74 0.92 -5.52 -3.36
C THR A 74 -0.43 -5.11 -2.80
N TRP A 75 -0.74 -5.57 -1.59
CA TRP A 75 -1.98 -5.14 -0.91
C TRP A 75 -1.99 -3.63 -0.67
N HIS A 76 -0.83 -3.04 -0.39
CA HIS A 76 -0.68 -1.60 -0.24
C HIS A 76 -0.98 -0.84 -1.54
N SER A 77 -0.44 -1.29 -2.68
CA SER A 77 -0.74 -0.68 -3.97
C SER A 77 -2.23 -0.78 -4.29
N LEU A 78 -2.86 -1.93 -3.99
CA LEU A 78 -4.28 -2.13 -4.25
C LEU A 78 -5.16 -1.27 -3.31
N SER A 79 -4.77 -1.08 -2.05
CA SER A 79 -5.51 -0.26 -1.08
C SER A 79 -5.41 1.24 -1.36
N THR A 80 -4.27 1.68 -1.91
CA THR A 80 -4.03 3.08 -2.31
C THR A 80 -4.57 3.42 -3.69
N SER A 81 -4.85 2.42 -4.52
CA SER A 81 -5.45 2.61 -5.85
C SER A 81 -6.87 3.16 -5.75
N SER A 82 -7.20 4.13 -6.59
CA SER A 82 -8.55 4.66 -6.69
C SER A 82 -9.53 3.62 -7.27
N ILE A 83 -10.83 3.85 -7.06
CA ILE A 83 -11.88 2.99 -7.63
C ILE A 83 -11.86 3.08 -9.16
N GLU A 84 -11.59 4.26 -9.71
CA GLU A 84 -11.51 4.52 -11.14
C GLU A 84 -10.36 3.75 -11.79
N GLU A 85 -9.16 3.80 -11.21
CA GLU A 85 -8.01 3.02 -11.69
C GLU A 85 -8.32 1.52 -11.68
N ARG A 86 -8.86 1.01 -10.58
CA ARG A 86 -9.24 -0.41 -10.47
C ARG A 86 -10.29 -0.80 -11.52
N ARG A 87 -11.31 0.03 -11.74
CA ARG A 87 -12.29 -0.18 -12.83
C ARG A 87 -11.62 -0.17 -14.19
N ASN A 88 -10.71 0.76 -14.45
CA ASN A 88 -10.01 0.85 -15.73
C ASN A 88 -9.17 -0.40 -16.01
N VAL A 89 -8.50 -0.95 -14.98
CA VAL A 89 -7.78 -2.23 -15.06
C VAL A 89 -8.74 -3.38 -15.40
N LEU A 90 -9.91 -3.45 -14.76
CA LEU A 90 -10.91 -4.48 -15.04
C LEU A 90 -11.46 -4.37 -16.47
N ASN A 91 -11.75 -3.15 -16.93
CA ASN A 91 -12.22 -2.88 -18.28
C ASN A 91 -11.20 -3.34 -19.32
N SER A 92 -9.90 -3.15 -19.06
CA SER A 92 -8.81 -3.66 -19.91
C SER A 92 -8.80 -5.19 -20.00
N GLY A 93 -9.21 -5.89 -18.94
CA GLY A 93 -9.38 -7.35 -18.93
C GLY A 93 -10.63 -7.86 -19.67
N GLY A 94 -11.58 -6.98 -19.97
CA GLY A 94 -12.80 -7.26 -20.70
C GLY A 94 -14.06 -7.42 -19.84
N LYS A 95 -15.21 -7.43 -20.51
CA LYS A 95 -16.57 -7.32 -19.94
C LYS A 95 -16.93 -8.33 -18.84
N ARG A 96 -16.24 -9.46 -18.79
CA ARG A 96 -16.43 -10.49 -17.76
C ARG A 96 -16.02 -10.02 -16.36
N PHE A 97 -15.17 -9.01 -16.27
CA PHE A 97 -14.65 -8.49 -15.00
C PHE A 97 -15.38 -7.25 -14.51
N GLU A 98 -16.15 -6.58 -15.39
CA GLU A 98 -16.96 -5.38 -15.06
C GLU A 98 -18.07 -5.66 -14.05
N ILE A 99 -18.49 -6.93 -13.92
CA ILE A 99 -19.52 -7.35 -12.95
C ILE A 99 -19.02 -7.34 -11.50
N HIS A 100 -17.71 -7.28 -11.28
CA HIS A 100 -17.15 -7.21 -9.94
C HIS A 100 -17.15 -5.77 -9.44
N ASN A 101 -17.54 -5.56 -8.19
CA ASN A 101 -17.44 -4.24 -7.57
C ASN A 101 -16.04 -4.07 -6.93
N PRO A 102 -15.16 -3.20 -7.47
CA PRO A 102 -13.84 -3.01 -6.89
C PRO A 102 -13.87 -2.19 -5.58
N GLU A 103 -14.98 -1.58 -5.15
CA GLU A 103 -15.04 -0.73 -3.95
C GLU A 103 -14.45 -1.41 -2.71
N SER A 104 -14.89 -2.63 -2.41
CA SER A 104 -14.44 -3.39 -1.24
C SER A 104 -12.99 -3.85 -1.33
N TRP A 105 -12.39 -3.89 -2.52
CA TRP A 105 -11.05 -4.46 -2.70
C TRP A 105 -9.97 -3.66 -1.99
N ALA A 106 -10.05 -2.33 -2.00
CA ALA A 106 -9.09 -1.49 -1.30
C ALA A 106 -9.20 -1.65 0.21
N LEU A 107 -10.43 -1.76 0.73
CA LEU A 107 -10.68 -1.99 2.15
C LEU A 107 -10.13 -3.36 2.59
N GLN A 108 -10.42 -4.41 1.84
CA GLN A 108 -9.93 -5.76 2.12
C GLN A 108 -8.41 -5.86 2.00
N ALA A 109 -7.82 -5.23 0.99
CA ALA A 109 -6.37 -5.16 0.82
C ALA A 109 -5.71 -4.37 1.96
N GLY A 110 -6.31 -3.27 2.41
CA GLY A 110 -5.86 -2.53 3.58
C GLY A 110 -5.86 -3.39 4.84
N MET A 111 -6.94 -4.16 5.08
CA MET A 111 -6.98 -5.10 6.21
C MET A 111 -5.93 -6.20 6.10
N ALA A 112 -5.68 -6.73 4.90
CA ALA A 112 -4.62 -7.72 4.66
C ALA A 112 -3.23 -7.13 4.91
N PHE A 113 -2.98 -5.90 4.44
CA PHE A 113 -1.75 -5.16 4.65
C PHE A 113 -1.48 -4.88 6.14
N ASP A 114 -2.52 -4.49 6.88
CA ASP A 114 -2.47 -4.23 8.32
C ASP A 114 -2.33 -5.51 9.16
N GLY A 115 -2.44 -6.69 8.55
CA GLY A 115 -2.44 -7.98 9.26
C GLY A 115 -3.74 -8.25 10.04
N LYS A 116 -4.83 -7.55 9.73
CA LYS A 116 -6.16 -7.68 10.36
C LYS A 116 -6.93 -8.89 9.83
N TRP A 117 -6.29 -10.06 9.90
CA TRP A 117 -6.77 -11.32 9.32
C TRP A 117 -8.11 -11.79 9.88
N LYS A 118 -8.33 -11.60 11.19
CA LYS A 118 -9.60 -11.96 11.85
C LYS A 118 -10.75 -11.07 11.39
N GLU A 119 -10.51 -9.76 11.28
CA GLU A 119 -11.51 -8.80 10.80
C GLU A 119 -11.82 -9.06 9.33
N LEU A 120 -10.79 -9.29 8.51
CA LEU A 120 -10.97 -9.62 7.10
C LEU A 120 -11.75 -10.93 6.91
N ALA A 121 -11.44 -11.98 7.67
CA ALA A 121 -12.17 -13.24 7.63
C ALA A 121 -13.63 -13.07 8.06
N LYS A 122 -13.88 -12.31 9.14
CA LYS A 122 -15.24 -11.98 9.59
C LYS A 122 -16.00 -11.17 8.55
N TRP A 123 -15.37 -10.15 7.98
CA TRP A 123 -15.95 -9.31 6.94
C TRP A 123 -16.35 -10.14 5.73
N GLN A 124 -15.47 -11.03 5.27
CA GLN A 124 -15.77 -11.97 4.18
C GLN A 124 -16.88 -12.94 4.54
N ASP A 125 -16.93 -13.43 5.78
CA ASP A 125 -18.01 -14.32 6.23
C ASP A 125 -19.37 -13.62 6.27
N GLU A 126 -19.43 -12.38 6.77
CA GLU A 126 -20.64 -11.56 6.82
C GLU A 126 -21.12 -11.08 5.44
N HIS A 127 -20.19 -10.88 4.49
CA HIS A 127 -20.48 -10.40 3.13
C HIS A 127 -20.46 -11.51 2.07
N LYS A 128 -20.31 -12.77 2.46
CA LYS A 128 -20.34 -13.95 1.59
C LYS A 128 -21.59 -13.94 0.72
N GLY A 129 -21.41 -13.75 -0.58
CA GLY A 129 -22.49 -13.76 -1.58
C GLY A 129 -22.74 -12.43 -2.27
N GLY A 130 -21.88 -11.42 -2.09
CA GLY A 130 -21.93 -10.19 -2.88
C GLY A 130 -23.17 -9.32 -2.60
N ARG A 131 -23.80 -9.47 -1.43
CA ARG A 131 -24.91 -8.61 -0.99
C ARG A 131 -24.36 -7.36 -0.33
N MET A 132 -24.19 -6.32 -1.14
CA MET A 132 -24.34 -4.92 -0.74
C MET A 132 -25.68 -4.42 -1.30
#